data_AF-A0A7C3J6K8-F1
#
_entry.id   AF-A0A7C3J6K8-F1
#
_cell.length_a   1.000
_cell.length_b   1.000
_cell.length_c   1.000
_cell.angle_alpha   90.00
_cell.angle_beta   90.00
_cell.angle_gamma   90.00
#
_symmetry.space_group_name_H-M   'P 1'
#
loop_
_entity.id
_entity.type
_entity.pdbx_description
1 polymer ?
#
loop_
_entity_poly.entity_id
_entity_poly.type
_entity_poly.pdbx_seq_one_letter_code
_entity_poly.pdbx_strand_id
1 'polypeptide(L)'
;MMTVKERIEEKKETGLKNFEGLCVTCKNSNTCIFLQNSTKPIISCEEFENIETLETTKKDLKENLEKKEKVYELKGLCANCENRFDCKFEKPESGVWHCEEYR
;
A
#
# COMPACT_ATOMS: atom_id res chain seq x y z
N MET A 1 -37.29 -23.00 27.17
CA MET A 1 -35.92 -22.64 27.62
C MET A 1 -34.96 -23.53 26.88
N MET A 2 -34.36 -23.02 25.80
CA MET A 2 -33.36 -23.77 25.01
C MET A 2 -31.99 -23.57 25.64
N THR A 3 -31.17 -24.62 25.64
CA THR A 3 -30.01 -24.78 26.51
C THR A 3 -28.75 -24.16 25.91
N VAL A 4 -27.85 -23.68 26.78
CA VAL A 4 -26.57 -23.03 26.42
C VAL A 4 -25.67 -23.93 25.54
N LYS A 5 -25.87 -25.25 25.59
CA LYS A 5 -25.11 -26.23 24.81
C LYS A 5 -25.36 -26.11 23.30
N GLU A 6 -26.57 -25.72 22.89
CA GLU A 6 -26.95 -25.59 21.48
C GLU A 6 -26.30 -24.37 20.79
N ARG A 7 -25.71 -23.42 21.56
CA ARG A 7 -24.98 -22.25 21.01
C ARG A 7 -23.49 -22.52 20.71
N ILE A 8 -22.95 -23.65 21.15
CA ILE A 8 -21.50 -23.92 21.05
C ILE A 8 -21.17 -24.70 19.75
N GLU A 9 -22.14 -25.43 19.18
CA GLU A 9 -21.91 -26.26 17.99
C GLU A 9 -21.92 -25.51 16.65
N GLU A 10 -22.42 -24.27 16.58
CA GLU A 10 -22.31 -23.43 15.37
C GLU A 10 -20.92 -22.77 15.19
N LYS A 11 -20.05 -22.82 16.21
CA LYS A 11 -18.69 -22.21 16.13
C LYS A 11 -17.65 -23.09 15.45
N LYS A 12 -18.08 -24.18 14.82
CA LYS A 12 -17.18 -25.18 14.21
C LYS A 12 -17.32 -25.23 12.69
N GLU A 13 -17.44 -24.07 12.06
CA GLU A 13 -17.17 -23.95 10.64
C GLU A 13 -16.30 -22.72 10.45
N THR A 14 -15.00 -22.98 10.30
CA THR A 14 -14.01 -22.02 9.83
C THR A 14 -14.36 -21.65 8.38
N GLY A 15 -15.45 -20.91 8.22
CA GLY A 15 -15.75 -20.18 7.01
C GLY A 15 -14.71 -19.09 6.94
N LEU A 16 -13.66 -19.31 6.18
CA LEU A 16 -12.77 -18.27 5.69
C LEU A 16 -13.67 -17.30 4.92
N LYS A 17 -14.29 -16.33 5.62
CA LYS A 17 -14.97 -15.22 4.96
C LYS A 17 -13.90 -14.61 4.07
N ASN A 18 -14.11 -14.62 2.76
CA ASN A 18 -13.30 -13.83 1.85
C ASN A 18 -13.47 -12.38 2.29
N PHE A 19 -12.52 -11.90 3.08
CA PHE A 19 -12.51 -10.52 3.52
C PHE A 19 -12.16 -9.69 2.30
N GLU A 20 -13.01 -8.72 1.99
CA GLU A 20 -12.82 -7.75 0.92
C GLU A 20 -12.91 -6.34 1.51
N GLY A 21 -12.27 -5.37 0.87
CA GLY A 21 -12.21 -3.98 1.33
C GLY A 21 -11.00 -3.66 2.21
N LEU A 22 -11.05 -2.50 2.88
CA LEU A 22 -9.93 -1.97 3.69
C LEU A 22 -9.56 -2.89 4.86
N CYS A 23 -10.52 -3.63 5.41
CA CYS A 23 -10.25 -4.48 6.57
C CYS A 23 -9.30 -5.64 6.28
N VAL A 24 -9.03 -5.99 5.01
CA VAL A 24 -8.10 -7.08 4.65
C VAL A 24 -6.67 -6.77 5.10
N THR A 25 -6.27 -5.50 5.06
CA THR A 25 -4.93 -5.04 5.42
C THR A 25 -4.90 -4.31 6.76
N CYS A 26 -5.99 -4.39 7.54
CA CYS A 26 -6.09 -3.72 8.82
C CYS A 26 -5.45 -4.56 9.93
N LYS A 27 -4.63 -3.92 10.77
CA LYS A 27 -4.04 -4.52 11.99
C LYS A 27 -5.10 -5.07 12.94
N ASN A 28 -6.29 -4.47 12.95
CA ASN A 28 -7.39 -4.83 13.85
C ASN A 28 -8.36 -5.86 13.25
N SER A 29 -8.13 -6.33 12.02
CA SER A 29 -9.07 -7.17 11.26
C SER A 29 -9.59 -8.39 12.03
N ASN A 30 -8.70 -9.14 12.68
CA ASN A 30 -9.05 -10.37 13.41
C ASN A 30 -10.00 -10.13 14.60
N THR A 31 -9.98 -8.94 15.21
CA THR A 31 -10.75 -8.61 16.41
C THR A 31 -11.79 -7.51 16.17
N CYS A 32 -11.93 -7.02 14.94
CA CYS A 32 -12.80 -5.90 14.61
C CYS A 32 -14.28 -6.31 14.68
N ILE A 33 -15.04 -5.72 15.60
CA ILE A 33 -16.48 -5.97 15.76
C ILE A 33 -17.29 -5.54 14.52
N PHE A 34 -16.83 -4.51 13.80
CA PHE A 34 -17.47 -4.05 12.57
C PHE A 34 -17.30 -5.08 11.45
N LEU A 35 -16.11 -5.67 11.33
CA LEU A 35 -15.86 -6.72 10.34
C LEU A 35 -16.65 -7.99 10.63
N GLN A 36 -16.71 -8.41 11.90
CA GLN A 36 -17.46 -9.61 12.32
C GLN A 36 -18.94 -9.51 11.94
N ASN A 37 -19.54 -8.34 12.16
CA ASN A 37 -20.95 -8.07 11.91
C ASN A 37 -21.23 -7.61 10.47
N SER A 38 -20.20 -7.38 9.65
CA SER A 38 -20.42 -6.91 8.30
C SER A 38 -20.90 -8.02 7.36
N THR A 39 -21.89 -7.67 6.54
CA THR A 39 -22.39 -8.46 5.42
C THR A 39 -21.86 -7.96 4.07
N LYS A 40 -21.14 -6.83 4.06
CA LYS A 40 -20.58 -6.19 2.87
C LYS A 40 -19.11 -5.78 3.08
N PRO A 41 -18.31 -5.59 2.02
CA PRO A 41 -16.96 -5.07 2.14
C PRO A 41 -16.94 -3.69 2.82
N ILE A 42 -16.02 -3.50 3.78
CA ILE A 42 -15.81 -2.20 4.44
C ILE A 42 -14.78 -1.43 3.62
N ILE A 43 -15.22 -0.40 2.91
CA ILE A 43 -14.36 0.41 2.02
C ILE A 43 -13.88 1.73 2.65
N SER A 44 -14.43 2.09 3.81
CA SER A 44 -14.01 3.25 4.62
C SER A 44 -14.24 2.93 6.10
N CYS A 45 -13.26 3.19 6.95
CA CYS A 45 -13.32 2.96 8.39
C CYS A 45 -12.38 3.92 9.11
N GLU A 46 -12.88 4.67 10.09
CA GLU A 46 -12.09 5.63 10.87
C GLU A 46 -11.13 4.94 11.85
N GLU A 47 -11.42 3.69 12.23
CA GLU A 47 -10.56 2.86 13.10
C GLU A 47 -9.57 1.98 12.31
N PHE A 48 -9.42 2.25 11.02
CA PHE A 48 -8.46 1.53 10.18
C PHE A 48 -7.01 1.88 10.58
N GLU A 49 -6.20 0.86 10.81
CA GLU A 49 -4.77 0.98 11.07
C GLU A 49 -4.00 -0.01 10.18
N ASN A 50 -3.00 0.48 9.44
CA ASN A 50 -2.21 -0.35 8.53
C ASN A 50 -1.22 -1.24 9.31
N ILE A 51 -0.91 -2.42 8.77
CA ILE A 51 0.17 -3.26 9.29
C ILE A 51 1.49 -2.61 8.88
N GLU A 52 2.22 -2.04 9.84
CA GLU A 52 3.56 -1.53 9.60
C GLU A 52 4.48 -2.70 9.21
N THR A 53 4.84 -2.79 7.92
CA THR A 53 5.92 -3.67 7.50
C THR A 53 7.22 -2.98 7.87
N LEU A 54 7.98 -3.58 8.79
CA LEU A 54 9.30 -3.09 9.14
C LEU A 54 10.15 -3.07 7.86
N GLU A 55 10.45 -1.87 7.37
CA GLU A 55 11.32 -1.69 6.22
C GLU A 55 12.65 -2.38 6.52
N THR A 56 12.94 -3.43 5.76
CA THR A 56 14.22 -4.12 5.85
C THR A 56 15.27 -3.10 5.45
N THR A 57 16.03 -2.63 6.44
CA THR A 57 17.09 -1.66 6.25
C THR A 57 18.08 -2.24 5.25
N LYS A 58 18.05 -1.72 4.01
CA LYS A 58 19.08 -1.94 2.99
C LYS A 58 20.35 -1.19 3.37
N LYS A 59 20.92 -1.50 4.54
CA LYS A 59 22.31 -1.20 4.84
C LYS A 59 23.16 -2.26 4.15
N ASP A 60 24.31 -1.80 3.65
CA ASP A 60 25.41 -2.59 3.10
C ASP A 60 25.36 -2.96 1.61
N LEU A 61 25.41 -1.95 0.73
CA LEU A 61 26.17 -2.07 -0.52
C LEU A 61 27.06 -0.84 -0.74
N LYS A 62 28.26 -0.99 -0.17
CA LYS A 62 29.57 -0.36 -0.39
C LYS A 62 29.72 0.75 -1.44
N GLU A 63 30.33 1.81 -0.91
CA GLU A 63 31.18 2.83 -1.48
C GLU A 63 32.09 2.43 -2.66
N ASN A 64 32.38 3.45 -3.48
CA ASN A 64 33.32 3.57 -4.60
C ASN A 64 32.87 3.06 -5.99
N LEU A 65 32.35 4.01 -6.79
CA LEU A 65 32.59 4.14 -8.23
C LEU A 65 32.37 5.60 -8.64
N GLU A 66 33.50 6.24 -8.96
CA GLU A 66 33.76 7.13 -10.10
C GLU A 66 32.60 8.01 -10.60
N LYS A 67 32.84 9.34 -10.64
CA LYS A 67 31.99 10.42 -11.19
C LYS A 67 30.62 9.90 -11.61
N LYS A 68 29.67 9.84 -10.67
CA LYS A 68 28.27 9.61 -10.97
C LYS A 68 27.85 10.65 -12.00
N GLU A 69 27.84 10.27 -13.28
CA GLU A 69 26.85 10.82 -14.20
C GLU A 69 25.55 10.74 -13.43
N LYS A 70 24.87 11.88 -13.27
CA LYS A 70 23.59 11.90 -12.59
C LYS A 70 22.65 11.08 -13.47
N VAL A 71 22.58 9.78 -13.19
CA VAL A 71 21.57 8.89 -13.74
C VAL A 71 20.30 9.33 -13.06
N TYR A 72 19.61 10.28 -13.71
CA TYR A 72 18.29 10.70 -13.28
C TYR A 72 17.37 9.52 -13.56
N GLU A 73 16.95 8.84 -12.50
CA GLU A 73 15.75 8.03 -12.58
C GLU A 73 14.61 8.98 -12.93
N LEU A 74 14.07 8.84 -14.15
CA LEU A 74 13.03 9.74 -14.63
C LEU A 74 11.78 9.53 -13.79
N LYS A 75 11.35 10.58 -13.10
CA LYS A 75 10.20 10.59 -12.19
C LYS A 75 9.20 11.67 -12.59
N GLY A 76 7.94 11.48 -12.17
CA GLY A 76 6.84 12.36 -12.55
C GLY A 76 6.60 12.37 -14.06
N LEU A 77 6.15 13.51 -14.60
CA LEU A 77 5.89 13.70 -16.03
C LEU A 77 7.12 13.41 -16.91
N CYS A 78 8.34 13.58 -16.41
CA CYS A 78 9.53 13.27 -17.22
C CYS A 78 9.69 11.77 -17.52
N ALA A 79 9.02 10.88 -16.80
CA ALA A 79 9.09 9.43 -17.02
C ALA A 79 8.46 9.00 -18.35
N ASN A 80 7.40 9.69 -18.79
CA ASN A 80 6.65 9.38 -20.01
C ASN A 80 6.67 10.52 -21.06
N CYS A 81 7.41 11.60 -20.81
CA CYS A 81 7.58 12.70 -21.77
C CYS A 81 8.28 12.23 -23.06
N GLU A 82 7.75 12.67 -24.21
CA GLU A 82 8.33 12.42 -25.54
C GLU A 82 9.72 13.06 -25.68
N ASN A 83 9.90 14.25 -25.10
CA ASN A 83 11.13 15.05 -25.19
C ASN A 83 12.16 14.73 -24.09
N ARG A 84 11.99 13.64 -23.32
CA ARG A 84 12.78 13.38 -22.08
C ARG A 84 14.30 13.34 -22.29
N PHE A 85 14.76 12.92 -23.47
CA PHE A 85 16.19 12.79 -23.80
C PHE A 85 16.86 14.14 -24.09
N ASP A 86 16.13 15.06 -24.73
CA ASP A 86 16.63 16.39 -25.11
C ASP A 86 16.14 17.51 -24.17
N CYS A 87 15.32 17.16 -23.18
CA CYS A 87 14.77 18.11 -22.21
C CYS A 87 15.89 18.75 -21.38
N LYS A 88 16.06 20.06 -21.58
CA LYS A 88 17.09 20.89 -20.91
C LYS A 88 16.71 21.29 -19.47
N PHE A 89 15.47 21.06 -19.06
CA PHE A 89 15.02 21.35 -17.72
C PHE A 89 15.59 20.37 -16.71
N GLU A 90 15.78 20.88 -15.49
CA GLU A 90 16.24 20.08 -14.35
C GLU A 90 15.23 18.97 -14.05
N LYS A 91 15.75 17.78 -13.74
CA LYS A 91 14.97 16.59 -13.42
C LYS A 91 15.09 16.34 -11.91
N PRO A 92 14.27 17.00 -11.08
CA PRO A 92 14.37 16.88 -9.63
C PRO A 92 14.07 15.45 -9.17
N GLU A 93 14.64 15.04 -8.05
CA GLU A 93 14.45 13.70 -7.48
C GLU A 93 12.98 13.42 -7.12
N SER A 94 12.22 14.45 -6.74
CA SER A 94 10.78 14.36 -6.48
C SER A 94 9.92 14.19 -7.74
N GLY A 95 10.51 14.31 -8.93
CA GLY A 95 9.81 14.30 -10.21
C GLY A 95 9.10 15.62 -10.53
N VAL A 96 8.76 15.80 -11.79
CA VAL A 96 8.07 17.01 -12.29
C VAL A 96 6.57 16.74 -12.36
N TRP A 97 5.77 17.61 -11.75
CA TRP A 97 4.30 17.49 -11.72
C TRP A 97 3.59 18.37 -12.75
N HIS A 98 4.24 19.47 -13.14
CA HIS A 98 3.75 20.39 -14.15
C HIS A 98 4.94 20.89 -14.97
N CYS A 99 4.83 20.81 -16.29
CA CYS A 99 5.85 21.29 -17.21
C CYS A 99 5.15 21.80 -18.48
N GLU A 100 5.44 23.05 -18.84
CA GLU A 100 4.85 23.71 -20.01
C GLU A 100 5.32 23.09 -21.34
N GLU A 101 6.49 22.43 -21.32
CA GLU A 101 7.11 21.79 -22.48
C GLU A 101 6.82 20.28 -22.55
N TYR A 102 5.96 19.77 -21.65
CA TYR A 102 5.55 18.36 -21.65
C TYR A 102 4.74 18.03 -22.91
N ARG A 103 5.10 16.92 -23.54
CA ARG A 103 4.43 16.32 -24.69
C ARG A 103 4.36 14.82 -24.47
#